data_AF-A0A9E2JDU9-F1
#
_entry.id   AF-A0A9E2JDU9-F1
#
_cell.length_a   1.000
_cell.length_b   1.000
_cell.length_c   1.000
_cell.angle_alpha   90.00
_cell.angle_beta   90.00
_cell.angle_gamma   90.00
#
_symmetry.space_group_name_H-M   'P 1'
#
loop_
_entity.id
_entity.type
_entity.pdbx_description
1 polymer ?
#
loop_
_entity_poly.entity_id
_entity_poly.type
_entity_poly.pdbx_seq_one_letter_code
_entity_poly.pdbx_strand_id
1 'polypeptide(L)'
;MTDNDEAERQEIQYKSLLEKLAFMGVRLHNSIKMLAAISSLTSIPVTATNLISGADAILEVLIRDLENVESCSLLLYEPGQGRLNLLSAKGQADFLNLIGGPYNKDLSFEPGEGIAGMVFSAAEPMFINPGAPEAMLVEATANRTRPESLACLPLIVSEKPLGVINISFSAPKPFDPPRRRDLILFCGVVANILQTFILKSQVDEKTAFLVGQVVQDRREIKLRRHLEQALREAQEDLEARANDRTRELMAAREAISKTMAARKRAVTALQEAEEKYRRLLERLEEGVFLVQSGQVKPLNDKARILASYRLQGNPNVILADIVQHEDQARVSTGIPEGTGRQIGPNQVNSFTDLNGRTHWMRIQVVPVIHQGAPAGLGVVMDVTEQQSVFEDEEDEAITESEPGY
;
A
#
# COMPACT_ATOMS: atom_id res chain seq x y z
N MET A 1 -39.96 66.06 88.53
CA MET A 1 -39.12 64.87 88.21
C MET A 1 -39.43 64.29 86.83
N THR A 2 -40.30 64.88 86.01
CA THR A 2 -40.74 64.30 84.72
C THR A 2 -40.09 64.94 83.49
N ASP A 3 -39.91 66.27 83.46
CA ASP A 3 -39.33 66.95 82.27
C ASP A 3 -37.83 66.68 82.05
N ASN A 4 -37.06 66.50 83.14
CA ASN A 4 -35.61 66.30 83.02
C ASN A 4 -35.27 64.89 82.51
N ASP A 5 -36.06 63.88 82.91
CA ASP A 5 -35.94 62.51 82.44
C ASP A 5 -36.38 62.36 80.97
N GLU A 6 -37.31 63.21 80.50
CA GLU A 6 -37.79 63.21 79.12
C GLU A 6 -36.79 63.88 78.16
N ALA A 7 -36.17 64.99 78.59
CA ALA A 7 -35.08 65.64 77.86
C ALA A 7 -33.83 64.74 77.76
N GLU A 8 -33.47 64.05 78.84
CA GLU A 8 -32.33 63.12 78.86
C GLU A 8 -32.59 61.90 77.95
N ARG A 9 -33.82 61.37 77.92
CA ARG A 9 -34.23 60.32 76.96
C ARG A 9 -34.17 60.80 75.52
N GLN A 10 -34.62 62.02 75.23
CA GLN A 10 -34.55 62.59 73.88
C GLN A 10 -33.09 62.80 73.43
N GLU A 11 -32.20 63.23 74.32
CA GLU A 11 -30.78 63.39 74.01
C GLU A 11 -30.10 62.06 73.72
N ILE A 12 -30.39 61.02 74.51
CA ILE A 12 -29.90 59.65 74.26
C ILE A 12 -30.43 59.12 72.92
N GLN A 13 -31.71 59.35 72.63
CA GLN A 13 -32.32 58.90 71.38
C GLN A 13 -31.75 59.65 70.16
N TYR A 14 -31.48 60.95 70.28
CA TYR A 14 -30.84 61.76 69.24
C TYR A 14 -29.39 61.34 68.99
N LYS A 15 -28.59 61.11 70.05
CA LYS A 15 -27.23 60.55 69.95
C LYS A 15 -27.24 59.17 69.28
N SER A 16 -28.15 58.28 69.67
CA SER A 16 -28.32 56.97 69.04
C SER A 16 -28.70 57.07 67.55
N LEU A 17 -29.51 58.06 67.18
CA LEU A 17 -29.90 58.29 65.79
C LEU A 17 -28.73 58.81 64.94
N LEU A 18 -27.93 59.73 65.48
CA LEU A 18 -26.71 60.23 64.83
C LEU A 18 -25.67 59.12 64.64
N GLU A 19 -25.47 58.25 65.64
CA GLU A 19 -24.58 57.09 65.51
C GLU A 19 -25.05 56.12 64.42
N LYS A 20 -26.36 55.84 64.36
CA LYS A 20 -26.95 55.00 63.31
C LYS A 20 -26.78 55.61 61.92
N LEU A 21 -26.97 56.92 61.78
CA LEU A 21 -26.76 57.65 60.52
C LEU A 21 -25.29 57.62 60.08
N ALA A 22 -24.36 57.87 61.00
CA ALA A 22 -22.93 57.77 60.73
C ALA A 22 -22.54 56.35 60.29
N PHE A 23 -23.05 55.32 60.98
CA PHE A 23 -22.85 53.92 60.62
C PHE A 23 -23.41 53.59 59.23
N MET A 24 -24.61 54.07 58.89
CA MET A 24 -25.19 53.91 57.56
C MET A 24 -24.37 54.60 56.47
N GLY A 25 -23.84 55.79 56.74
CA GLY A 25 -22.98 56.53 55.80
C GLY A 25 -21.70 55.77 55.47
N VAL A 26 -20.98 55.28 56.49
CA VAL A 26 -19.78 54.45 56.32
C VAL A 26 -20.11 53.16 55.55
N ARG A 27 -21.24 52.52 55.86
CA ARG A 27 -21.68 51.30 55.17
C ARG A 27 -22.00 51.54 53.70
N LEU A 28 -22.69 52.64 53.37
CA LEU A 28 -23.01 52.99 52.00
C LEU A 28 -21.73 53.25 51.19
N HIS A 29 -20.79 53.99 51.78
CA HIS A 29 -19.49 54.27 51.17
C HIS A 29 -18.70 52.98 50.86
N ASN A 30 -18.63 52.05 51.81
CA ASN A 30 -17.98 50.75 51.61
C ASN A 30 -18.66 49.93 50.50
N SER A 31 -20.00 49.98 50.44
CA SER A 31 -20.76 49.28 49.40
C SER A 31 -20.50 49.88 48.00
N ILE A 32 -20.39 51.21 47.90
CA ILE A 32 -20.07 51.89 46.64
C ILE A 32 -18.66 51.51 46.17
N LYS A 33 -17.67 51.51 47.08
CA LYS A 33 -16.30 51.09 46.76
C LYS A 33 -16.23 49.64 46.30
N MET A 34 -16.96 48.73 46.95
CA MET A 34 -17.04 47.33 46.51
C MET A 34 -17.62 47.20 45.10
N LEU A 35 -18.70 47.93 44.79
CA LEU A 35 -19.30 47.93 43.46
C LEU A 35 -18.34 48.51 42.40
N ALA A 36 -17.62 49.58 42.74
CA ALA A 36 -16.60 50.17 41.86
C ALA A 36 -15.46 49.19 41.58
N ALA A 37 -15.00 48.46 42.61
CA ALA A 37 -13.97 47.44 42.49
C ALA A 37 -14.44 46.29 41.59
N ILE A 38 -15.66 45.78 41.80
CA ILE A 38 -16.26 44.74 40.94
C ILE A 38 -16.37 45.24 39.48
N SER A 39 -16.85 46.46 39.28
CA SER A 39 -16.92 47.05 37.94
C SER A 39 -15.56 47.13 37.27
N SER A 40 -14.52 47.55 38.00
CA SER A 40 -13.14 47.59 37.50
C SER A 40 -12.66 46.19 37.11
N LEU A 41 -12.91 45.18 37.96
CA LEU A 41 -12.55 43.80 37.69
C LEU A 41 -13.20 43.26 36.40
N THR A 42 -14.46 43.57 36.14
CA THR A 42 -15.17 43.04 34.95
C THR A 42 -14.58 43.50 33.62
N SER A 43 -13.78 44.57 33.60
CA SER A 43 -13.09 45.03 32.39
C SER A 43 -11.73 44.35 32.15
N ILE A 44 -11.17 43.69 33.17
CA ILE A 44 -9.84 43.05 33.10
C ILE A 44 -9.75 41.96 32.02
N PRO A 45 -10.74 41.05 31.83
CA PRO A 45 -10.70 40.06 30.76
C PRO A 45 -10.53 40.63 29.34
N VAL A 46 -10.92 41.90 29.15
CA VAL A 46 -10.86 42.59 27.86
C VAL A 46 -9.53 43.28 27.65
N THR A 47 -8.91 43.80 28.73
CA THR A 47 -7.69 44.62 28.65
C THR A 47 -6.41 43.80 28.80
N ALA A 48 -6.41 42.77 29.66
CA ALA A 48 -5.23 41.95 29.92
C ALA A 48 -5.03 40.88 28.83
N THR A 49 -3.76 40.61 28.51
CA THR A 49 -3.37 39.73 27.38
C THR A 49 -3.22 38.28 27.79
N ASN A 50 -2.86 38.02 29.05
CA ASN A 50 -2.59 36.69 29.58
C ASN A 50 -2.95 36.57 31.08
N LEU A 51 -2.94 35.34 31.60
CA LEU A 51 -3.31 35.03 32.99
C LEU A 51 -2.52 35.82 34.03
N ILE A 52 -1.20 35.97 33.84
CA ILE A 52 -0.31 36.67 34.79
C ILE A 52 -0.68 38.16 34.84
N SER A 53 -0.77 38.81 33.66
CA SER A 53 -1.18 40.21 33.57
C SER A 53 -2.60 40.45 34.11
N GLY A 54 -3.50 39.49 33.92
CA GLY A 54 -4.85 39.53 34.50
C GLY A 54 -4.82 39.45 36.03
N ALA A 55 -4.06 38.51 36.59
CA ALA A 55 -3.88 38.38 38.03
C ALA A 55 -3.26 39.64 38.65
N ASP A 56 -2.24 40.20 38.01
CA ASP A 56 -1.60 41.44 38.41
C ASP A 56 -2.56 42.63 38.44
N ALA A 57 -3.42 42.75 37.43
CA ALA A 57 -4.44 43.80 37.36
C ALA A 57 -5.53 43.60 38.43
N ILE A 58 -5.92 42.35 38.72
CA ILE A 58 -6.88 42.04 39.79
C ILE A 58 -6.33 42.49 41.15
N LEU A 59 -5.06 42.17 41.43
CA LEU A 59 -4.44 42.57 42.69
C LEU A 59 -4.30 44.09 42.81
N GLU A 60 -4.04 44.81 41.70
CA GLU A 60 -4.03 46.27 41.69
C GLU A 60 -5.39 46.87 42.04
N VAL A 61 -6.47 46.33 41.46
CA VAL A 61 -7.85 46.76 41.79
C VAL A 61 -8.14 46.53 43.27
N LEU A 62 -7.75 45.37 43.81
CA LEU A 62 -7.93 45.04 45.22
C LEU A 62 -7.23 46.04 46.15
N ILE A 63 -5.97 46.35 45.89
CA ILE A 63 -5.18 47.25 46.74
C ILE A 63 -5.67 48.69 46.63
N ARG A 64 -6.09 49.12 45.43
CA ARG A 64 -6.52 50.49 45.16
C ARG A 64 -7.93 50.79 45.67
N ASP A 65 -8.87 49.86 45.46
CA ASP A 65 -10.30 50.14 45.63
C ASP A 65 -10.85 49.66 46.98
N LEU A 66 -10.16 48.71 47.66
CA LEU A 66 -10.54 48.25 49.00
C LEU A 66 -9.78 48.99 50.11
N GLU A 67 -10.47 49.26 51.22
CA GLU A 67 -9.88 49.99 52.36
C GLU A 67 -9.04 49.10 53.27
N ASN A 68 -7.90 49.64 53.71
CA ASN A 68 -6.95 49.03 54.65
C ASN A 68 -6.30 47.73 54.17
N VAL A 69 -6.26 47.48 52.86
CA VAL A 69 -5.51 46.35 52.27
C VAL A 69 -4.02 46.69 52.23
N GLU A 70 -3.18 45.87 52.85
CA GLU A 70 -1.72 46.06 52.87
C GLU A 70 -1.06 45.32 51.69
N SER A 71 -1.40 44.04 51.52
CA SER A 71 -0.91 43.19 50.44
C SER A 71 -1.88 42.07 50.10
N CYS A 72 -1.82 41.62 48.86
CA CYS A 72 -2.60 40.52 48.33
C CYS A 72 -1.70 39.52 47.61
N SER A 73 -2.06 38.24 47.66
CA SER A 73 -1.44 37.21 46.81
C SER A 73 -2.48 36.24 46.26
N LEU A 74 -2.27 35.80 45.03
CA LEU A 74 -3.06 34.82 44.33
C LEU A 74 -2.24 33.55 44.16
N LEU A 75 -2.81 32.43 44.59
CA LEU A 75 -2.23 31.11 44.38
C LEU A 75 -3.19 30.29 43.53
N LEU A 76 -2.67 29.60 42.52
CA LEU A 76 -3.44 28.69 41.67
C LEU A 76 -2.99 27.25 41.86
N TYR A 77 -3.94 26.33 41.76
CA TYR A 77 -3.66 24.91 41.83
C TYR A 77 -3.23 24.39 40.45
N GLU A 78 -2.10 23.70 40.42
CA GLU A 78 -1.60 23.00 39.23
C GLU A 78 -1.84 21.49 39.36
N PRO A 79 -2.82 20.92 38.63
CA PRO A 79 -3.15 19.49 38.74
C PRO A 79 -1.99 18.54 38.40
N GLY A 80 -1.06 18.97 37.54
CA GLY A 80 0.10 18.16 37.15
C GLY A 80 1.15 18.01 38.25
N GLN A 81 1.26 18.99 39.15
CA GLN A 81 2.20 18.98 40.28
C GLN A 81 1.51 18.63 41.60
N GLY A 82 0.18 18.73 41.66
CA GLY A 82 -0.59 18.51 42.89
C GLY A 82 -0.39 19.59 43.94
N ARG A 83 -0.01 20.81 43.53
CA ARG A 83 0.39 21.91 44.44
C ARG A 83 -0.28 23.23 44.08
N LEU A 84 -0.43 24.09 45.09
CA LEU A 84 -0.82 25.49 44.96
C LEU A 84 0.44 26.33 44.80
N ASN A 85 0.59 27.00 43.66
CA ASN A 85 1.74 27.83 43.36
C ASN A 85 1.35 29.31 43.35
N LEU A 86 2.25 30.18 43.82
CA LEU A 86 2.04 31.62 43.75
C LEU A 86 1.99 32.08 42.29
N LEU A 87 0.85 32.64 41.88
CA LEU A 87 0.67 33.24 40.57
C LEU A 87 1.12 34.71 40.56
N SER A 88 0.70 35.48 41.56
CA SER A 88 1.02 36.90 41.69
C SER A 88 0.91 37.36 43.14
N ALA A 89 1.71 38.36 43.52
CA ALA A 89 1.64 39.04 44.81
C ALA A 89 1.93 40.53 44.62
N LYS A 90 1.14 41.38 45.27
CA LYS A 90 1.32 42.84 45.27
C LYS A 90 0.97 43.42 46.64
N GLY A 91 1.54 44.56 46.96
CA GLY A 91 1.26 45.31 48.18
C GLY A 91 1.39 46.81 47.96
N GLN A 92 1.02 47.59 48.98
CA GLN A 92 1.03 49.05 48.89
C GLN A 92 2.42 49.62 48.55
N ALA A 93 3.50 48.97 49.00
CA ALA A 93 4.87 49.38 48.70
C ALA A 93 5.20 49.31 47.20
N ASP A 94 4.61 48.36 46.46
CA ASP A 94 4.82 48.23 45.02
C ASP A 94 4.17 49.38 44.23
N PHE A 95 3.12 50.00 44.78
CA PHE A 95 2.46 51.16 44.18
C PHE A 95 3.25 52.46 44.34
N LEU A 96 4.13 52.53 45.34
CA LEU A 96 4.97 53.69 45.62
C LEU A 96 6.33 53.64 44.88
N ASN A 97 6.55 52.65 44.00
CA ASN A 97 7.84 52.36 43.34
C ASN A 97 9.02 52.18 44.32
N LEU A 98 8.73 51.89 45.59
CA LEU A 98 9.71 51.71 46.65
C LEU A 98 10.20 50.26 46.65
N ILE A 99 10.94 49.84 45.62
CA ILE A 99 11.57 48.51 45.50
C ILE A 99 10.53 47.38 45.49
N GLY A 100 10.45 46.60 44.39
CA GLY A 100 9.54 45.45 44.30
C GLY A 100 9.62 44.60 45.56
N GLY A 101 8.50 44.48 46.28
CA GLY A 101 8.47 43.96 47.64
C GLY A 101 9.10 42.56 47.76
N PRO A 102 9.55 42.14 48.95
CA PRO A 102 10.24 40.86 49.16
C PRO A 102 9.24 39.70 49.14
N TYR A 103 8.55 39.47 48.01
CA TYR A 103 7.66 38.32 47.82
C TYR A 103 8.48 37.11 47.36
N ASN A 104 8.22 35.96 47.98
CA ASN A 104 8.92 34.72 47.68
C ASN A 104 8.11 34.13 46.54
N LYS A 105 8.64 34.28 45.33
CA LYS A 105 7.97 33.85 44.12
C LYS A 105 7.87 32.33 44.01
N ASP A 106 8.64 31.61 44.83
CA ASP A 106 8.69 30.15 44.89
C ASP A 106 7.78 29.56 45.97
N LEU A 107 6.83 30.35 46.49
CA LEU A 107 5.83 29.87 47.46
C LEU A 107 4.93 28.81 46.81
N SER A 108 5.00 27.59 47.34
CA SER A 108 4.11 26.49 46.99
C SER A 108 3.58 25.80 48.24
N PHE A 109 2.34 25.31 48.18
CA PHE A 109 1.68 24.60 49.28
C PHE A 109 0.99 23.33 48.77
N GLU A 110 1.03 22.27 49.53
CA GLU A 110 0.20 21.08 49.30
C GLU A 110 -1.26 21.33 49.78
N PRO A 111 -2.26 20.66 49.19
CA PRO A 111 -3.61 20.68 49.73
C PRO A 111 -3.62 20.23 51.21
N GLY A 112 -4.21 21.05 52.08
CA GLY A 112 -4.18 20.86 53.54
C GLY A 112 -2.98 21.47 54.28
N GLU A 113 -1.95 21.94 53.56
CA GLU A 113 -0.75 22.56 54.16
C GLU A 113 -0.94 24.06 54.40
N GLY A 114 -0.84 24.48 55.65
CA GLY A 114 -1.01 25.88 56.05
C GLY A 114 -2.38 26.45 55.73
N ILE A 115 -2.55 27.76 55.94
CA ILE A 115 -3.85 28.42 55.72
C ILE A 115 -4.28 28.29 54.25
N ALA A 116 -3.37 28.51 53.30
CA ALA A 116 -3.66 28.42 51.88
C ALA A 116 -4.11 27.00 51.46
N GLY A 117 -3.37 25.97 51.86
CA GLY A 117 -3.72 24.58 51.57
C GLY A 117 -4.98 24.12 52.30
N MET A 118 -5.17 24.52 53.56
CA MET A 118 -6.39 24.20 54.32
C MET A 118 -7.64 24.82 53.68
N VAL A 119 -7.59 26.11 53.31
CA VAL A 119 -8.70 26.80 52.65
C VAL A 119 -9.00 26.19 51.27
N PHE A 120 -7.97 25.83 50.50
CA PHE A 120 -8.15 25.14 49.24
C PHE A 120 -8.82 23.76 49.41
N SER A 121 -8.35 22.96 50.37
CA SER A 121 -8.86 21.61 50.61
C SER A 121 -10.28 21.60 51.20
N ALA A 122 -10.59 22.55 52.10
CA ALA A 122 -11.91 22.67 52.71
C ALA A 122 -12.91 23.40 51.81
N ALA A 123 -12.43 24.20 50.84
CA ALA A 123 -13.23 25.13 50.04
C ALA A 123 -14.04 26.13 50.89
N GLU A 124 -13.53 26.47 52.09
CA GLU A 124 -14.17 27.40 53.02
C GLU A 124 -13.23 28.59 53.33
N PRO A 125 -13.75 29.83 53.39
CA PRO A 125 -12.93 31.01 53.68
C PRO A 125 -12.48 31.04 55.14
N MET A 126 -11.22 31.42 55.37
CA MET A 126 -10.63 31.58 56.69
C MET A 126 -10.27 33.04 56.96
N PHE A 127 -10.67 33.55 58.13
CA PHE A 127 -10.42 34.93 58.57
C PHE A 127 -9.65 34.93 59.88
N ILE A 128 -8.47 35.55 59.89
CA ILE A 128 -7.50 35.51 60.99
C ILE A 128 -7.30 36.91 61.53
N ASN A 129 -7.62 37.11 62.81
CA ASN A 129 -7.37 38.34 63.55
C ASN A 129 -6.08 38.21 64.40
N PRO A 130 -5.56 39.30 64.98
CA PRO A 130 -4.41 39.29 65.88
C PRO A 130 -4.61 38.32 67.04
N GLY A 131 -3.58 37.52 67.34
CA GLY A 131 -3.58 36.56 68.45
C GLY A 131 -4.05 35.14 68.10
N ALA A 132 -4.21 34.82 66.81
CA ALA A 132 -4.45 33.44 66.38
C ALA A 132 -3.24 32.52 66.60
N PRO A 133 -3.42 31.19 66.78
CA PRO A 133 -2.34 30.25 67.07
C PRO A 133 -1.27 30.20 65.97
N GLU A 134 0.00 30.26 66.37
CA GLU A 134 1.17 30.32 65.48
C GLU A 134 1.31 29.08 64.57
N ALA A 135 0.78 27.92 64.99
CA ALA A 135 0.79 26.67 64.22
C ALA A 135 -0.04 26.70 62.93
N MET A 136 -0.91 27.70 62.73
CA MET A 136 -1.68 27.83 61.48
C MET A 136 -0.92 28.61 60.39
N LEU A 137 0.10 29.37 60.76
CA LEU A 137 0.94 30.13 59.83
C LEU A 137 2.16 29.27 59.49
N VAL A 138 2.15 28.60 58.33
CA VAL A 138 3.31 27.81 57.86
C VAL A 138 4.56 28.68 57.89
N GLU A 139 5.63 28.07 58.42
CA GLU A 139 6.88 28.66 58.88
C GLU A 139 7.31 29.94 58.14
N ALA A 140 7.46 31.01 58.94
CA ALA A 140 8.06 32.26 58.54
C ALA A 140 9.54 32.05 58.17
N THR A 141 9.81 31.87 56.88
CA THR A 141 11.18 31.97 56.34
C THR A 141 11.66 33.42 56.45
N ALA A 142 12.39 33.67 57.55
CA ALA A 142 13.42 34.67 57.83
C ALA A 142 13.25 36.17 57.48
N ASN A 143 12.26 36.63 56.70
CA ASN A 143 12.22 38.05 56.30
C ASN A 143 10.87 38.55 55.80
N ARG A 144 9.81 38.53 56.64
CA ARG A 144 8.51 39.15 56.30
C ARG A 144 7.78 39.81 57.44
N THR A 145 7.12 40.92 57.09
CA THR A 145 6.09 41.60 57.87
C THR A 145 4.94 40.64 58.18
N ARG A 146 4.56 40.54 59.46
CA ARG A 146 3.39 39.76 59.88
C ARG A 146 2.15 40.63 59.67
N PRO A 147 1.20 40.25 58.80
CA PRO A 147 -0.02 41.02 58.63
C PRO A 147 -0.82 40.98 59.93
N GLU A 148 -1.39 42.12 60.32
CA GLU A 148 -2.17 42.21 61.56
C GLU A 148 -3.45 41.37 61.47
N SER A 149 -4.09 41.38 60.29
CA SER A 149 -5.21 40.49 59.96
C SER A 149 -5.06 39.91 58.56
N LEU A 150 -5.51 38.66 58.37
CA LEU A 150 -5.44 37.95 57.08
C LEU A 150 -6.79 37.32 56.73
N ALA A 151 -7.25 37.53 55.50
CA ALA A 151 -8.33 36.76 54.91
C ALA A 151 -7.76 35.86 53.82
N CYS A 152 -8.01 34.55 53.93
CA CYS A 152 -7.71 33.58 52.89
C CYS A 152 -9.02 33.03 52.36
N LEU A 153 -9.30 33.25 51.08
CA LEU A 153 -10.56 32.86 50.45
C LEU A 153 -10.30 31.91 49.29
N PRO A 154 -11.13 30.87 49.12
CA PRO A 154 -11.02 29.96 48.01
C PRO A 154 -11.57 30.61 46.73
N LEU A 155 -10.89 30.39 45.61
CA LEU A 155 -11.31 30.84 44.28
C LEU A 155 -12.13 29.73 43.64
N ILE A 156 -13.44 29.73 43.86
CA ILE A 156 -14.32 28.63 43.45
C ILE A 156 -15.05 28.98 42.15
N VAL A 157 -15.04 28.06 41.20
CA VAL A 157 -15.88 28.10 40.00
C VAL A 157 -16.55 26.74 39.81
N SER A 158 -17.87 26.73 39.64
CA SER A 158 -18.66 25.50 39.44
C SER A 158 -18.36 24.41 40.49
N GLU A 159 -18.36 24.79 41.78
CA GLU A 159 -18.09 23.91 42.94
C GLU A 159 -16.66 23.35 43.00
N LYS A 160 -15.72 23.87 42.21
CA LYS A 160 -14.30 23.45 42.24
C LYS A 160 -13.40 24.61 42.61
N PRO A 161 -12.51 24.45 43.61
CA PRO A 161 -11.51 25.45 43.92
C PRO A 161 -10.41 25.45 42.83
N LEU A 162 -10.19 26.60 42.21
CA LEU A 162 -9.09 26.85 41.27
C LEU A 162 -7.79 27.20 41.99
N GLY A 163 -7.90 27.68 43.23
CA GLY A 163 -6.80 28.24 44.00
C GLY A 163 -7.32 29.02 45.19
N VAL A 164 -6.49 29.89 45.74
CA VAL A 164 -6.84 30.75 46.88
C VAL A 164 -6.32 32.17 46.67
N ILE A 165 -7.00 33.11 47.29
CA ILE A 165 -6.55 34.50 47.40
C ILE A 165 -6.33 34.86 48.86
N ASN A 166 -5.17 35.44 49.13
CA ASN A 166 -4.80 35.97 50.43
C ASN A 166 -4.87 37.49 50.38
N ILE A 167 -5.53 38.09 51.36
CA ILE A 167 -5.66 39.54 51.51
C ILE A 167 -5.29 39.90 52.93
N SER A 168 -4.22 40.66 53.09
CA SER A 168 -3.77 41.18 54.38
C SER A 168 -4.30 42.58 54.64
N PHE A 169 -4.62 42.86 55.90
CA PHE A 169 -5.14 44.13 56.34
C PHE A 169 -4.33 44.69 57.51
N SER A 170 -4.13 46.00 57.51
CA SER A 170 -3.45 46.76 58.58
C SER A 170 -4.38 47.15 59.75
N ALA A 171 -5.56 46.53 59.84
CA ALA A 171 -6.53 46.77 60.90
C ALA A 171 -6.65 45.53 61.80
N PRO A 172 -6.85 45.69 63.13
CA PRO A 172 -6.87 44.57 64.08
C PRO A 172 -8.12 43.69 64.03
N LYS A 173 -9.30 44.20 63.65
CA LYS A 173 -10.52 43.38 63.55
C LYS A 173 -11.39 43.80 62.36
N PRO A 174 -10.91 43.61 61.12
CA PRO A 174 -11.61 44.09 59.93
C PRO A 174 -12.77 43.17 59.51
N PHE A 175 -12.96 41.99 60.12
CA PHE A 175 -13.88 40.97 59.61
C PHE A 175 -15.25 40.95 60.30
N ASP A 176 -16.00 42.04 60.20
CA ASP A 176 -17.42 42.04 60.55
C ASP A 176 -18.25 41.20 59.54
N PRO A 177 -19.47 40.74 59.91
CA PRO A 177 -20.26 39.88 59.03
C PRO A 177 -20.52 40.45 57.62
N PRO A 178 -20.84 41.75 57.45
CA PRO A 178 -20.97 42.37 56.14
C PRO A 178 -19.70 42.28 55.30
N ARG A 179 -18.54 42.66 55.85
CA ARG A 179 -17.27 42.64 55.13
C ARG A 179 -16.83 41.24 54.73
N ARG A 180 -17.08 40.23 55.57
CA ARG A 180 -16.82 38.82 55.20
C ARG A 180 -17.62 38.42 53.96
N ARG A 181 -18.93 38.73 53.94
CA ARG A 181 -19.80 38.44 52.80
C ARG A 181 -19.33 39.15 51.54
N ASP A 182 -18.95 40.41 51.66
CA ASP A 182 -18.50 41.23 50.53
C ASP A 182 -17.20 40.70 49.94
N LEU A 183 -16.24 40.28 50.78
CA LEU A 183 -14.99 39.63 50.34
C LEU A 183 -15.27 38.29 49.63
N ILE A 184 -16.19 37.47 50.15
CA ILE A 184 -16.57 36.19 49.53
C ILE A 184 -17.17 36.42 48.13
N LEU A 185 -18.11 37.37 48.01
CA LEU A 185 -18.72 37.72 46.72
C LEU A 185 -17.67 38.21 45.72
N PHE A 186 -16.75 39.06 46.19
CA PHE A 186 -15.66 39.55 45.37
C PHE A 186 -14.73 38.43 44.88
N CYS A 187 -14.40 37.47 45.75
CA CYS A 187 -13.58 36.32 45.38
C CYS A 187 -14.25 35.44 44.31
N GLY A 188 -15.58 35.32 44.34
CA GLY A 188 -16.32 34.65 43.26
C GLY A 188 -16.14 35.35 41.91
N VAL A 189 -16.12 36.69 41.88
CA VAL A 189 -15.87 37.46 40.64
C VAL A 189 -14.43 37.24 40.16
N VAL A 190 -13.45 37.34 41.06
CA VAL A 190 -12.04 37.06 40.78
C VAL A 190 -11.84 35.66 40.20
N ALA A 191 -12.46 34.64 40.81
CA ALA A 191 -12.35 33.25 40.38
C ALA A 191 -12.88 33.07 38.94
N ASN A 192 -14.02 33.68 38.60
CA ASN A 192 -14.57 33.63 37.24
C ASN A 192 -13.68 34.34 36.21
N ILE A 193 -13.04 35.45 36.58
CA ILE A 193 -12.09 36.16 35.71
C ILE A 193 -10.87 35.28 35.45
N LEU A 194 -10.27 34.70 36.50
CA LEU A 194 -9.12 33.80 36.36
C LEU A 194 -9.47 32.57 35.52
N GLN A 195 -10.65 31.97 35.74
CA GLN A 195 -11.16 30.87 34.92
C GLN A 195 -11.24 31.25 33.44
N THR A 196 -11.68 32.48 33.14
CA THR A 196 -11.78 32.97 31.77
C THR A 196 -10.40 32.99 31.09
N PHE A 197 -9.36 33.47 31.78
CA PHE A 197 -7.98 33.45 31.26
C PHE A 197 -7.45 32.03 31.08
N ILE A 198 -7.71 31.13 32.04
CA ILE A 198 -7.29 29.73 31.96
C ILE A 198 -7.95 29.05 30.74
N LEU A 199 -9.27 29.21 30.58
CA LEU A 199 -10.01 28.64 29.45
C LEU A 199 -9.55 29.22 28.12
N LYS A 200 -9.32 30.54 28.05
CA LYS A 200 -8.83 31.19 26.83
C LYS A 200 -7.47 30.60 26.42
N SER A 201 -6.54 30.46 27.35
CA SER A 201 -5.24 29.84 27.08
C SER A 201 -5.36 28.40 26.57
N GLN A 202 -6.24 27.59 27.17
CA GLN A 202 -6.47 26.20 26.74
C GLN A 202 -7.09 26.12 25.34
N VAL A 203 -8.04 27.00 25.05
CA VAL A 203 -8.67 27.09 23.72
C VAL A 203 -7.63 27.50 22.68
N ASP A 204 -6.80 28.50 22.96
CA ASP A 204 -5.76 28.97 22.04
C ASP A 204 -4.73 27.85 21.75
N GLU A 205 -4.27 27.15 22.78
CA GLU A 205 -3.34 26.01 22.63
C GLU A 205 -3.97 24.87 21.80
N LYS A 206 -5.21 24.47 22.13
CA LYS A 206 -5.90 23.41 21.40
C LYS A 206 -6.18 23.78 19.96
N THR A 207 -6.53 25.05 19.72
CA THR A 207 -6.77 25.57 18.37
C THR A 207 -5.49 25.53 17.54
N ALA A 208 -4.36 25.99 18.09
CA ALA A 208 -3.06 25.92 17.43
C ALA A 208 -2.66 24.48 17.08
N PHE A 209 -2.85 23.54 18.01
CA PHE A 209 -2.60 22.12 17.81
C PHE A 209 -3.45 21.54 16.67
N LEU A 210 -4.77 21.77 16.69
CA LEU A 210 -5.69 21.24 15.69
C LEU A 210 -5.44 21.83 14.30
N VAL A 211 -5.13 23.13 14.21
CA VAL A 211 -4.75 23.78 12.95
C VAL A 211 -3.49 23.12 12.37
N GLY A 212 -2.51 22.81 13.23
CA GLY A 212 -1.31 22.06 12.84
C GLY A 212 -1.63 20.69 12.23
N GLN A 213 -2.47 19.90 12.90
CA GLN A 213 -2.91 18.59 12.40
C GLN A 213 -3.65 18.69 11.06
N VAL A 214 -4.60 19.61 10.92
CA VAL A 214 -5.36 19.78 9.67
C VAL A 214 -4.44 20.14 8.50
N VAL A 215 -3.38 20.94 8.74
CA VAL A 215 -2.40 21.27 7.70
C VAL A 215 -1.58 20.03 7.30
N GLN A 216 -1.19 19.18 8.26
CA GLN A 216 -0.48 17.93 7.97
C GLN A 216 -1.37 16.96 7.19
N ASP A 217 -2.58 16.68 7.66
CA ASP A 217 -3.52 15.76 7.01
C ASP A 217 -3.84 16.21 5.59
N ARG A 218 -4.02 17.52 5.36
CA ARG A 218 -4.24 18.06 4.01
C ARG A 218 -3.07 17.80 3.07
N ARG A 219 -1.83 17.85 3.56
CA ARG A 219 -0.64 17.53 2.76
C ARG A 219 -0.60 16.04 2.43
N GLU A 220 -0.88 15.18 3.41
CA GLU A 220 -0.91 13.73 3.23
C GLU A 220 -2.00 13.31 2.23
N ILE A 221 -3.23 13.83 2.36
CA ILE A 221 -4.34 13.57 1.44
C ILE A 221 -3.98 13.98 0.01
N LYS A 222 -3.32 15.15 -0.17
CA LYS A 222 -2.86 15.57 -1.50
C LYS A 222 -1.87 14.57 -2.09
N LEU A 223 -0.85 14.18 -1.32
CA LEU A 223 0.16 13.23 -1.78
C LEU A 223 -0.47 11.88 -2.14
N ARG A 224 -1.33 11.36 -1.27
CA ARG A 224 -2.02 10.08 -1.47
C ARG A 224 -2.86 10.09 -2.74
N ARG A 225 -3.60 11.18 -3.02
CA ARG A 225 -4.37 11.32 -4.27
C ARG A 225 -3.49 11.31 -5.52
N HIS A 226 -2.33 11.97 -5.49
CA HIS A 226 -1.39 11.93 -6.61
C HIS A 226 -0.82 10.52 -6.84
N LEU A 227 -0.50 9.79 -5.78
CA LEU A 227 -0.03 8.40 -5.87
C LEU A 227 -1.12 7.46 -6.39
N GLU A 228 -2.34 7.58 -5.89
CA GLU A 228 -3.49 6.80 -6.36
C GLU A 228 -3.77 7.06 -7.85
N GLN A 229 -3.67 8.31 -8.31
CA GLN A 229 -3.82 8.67 -9.72
C GLN A 229 -2.71 8.06 -10.58
N ALA A 230 -1.44 8.20 -10.18
CA ALA A 230 -0.30 7.64 -10.92
C ALA A 230 -0.36 6.10 -10.98
N LEU A 231 -0.80 5.45 -9.90
CA LEU A 231 -1.01 4.01 -9.87
C LEU A 231 -2.10 3.58 -10.86
N ARG A 232 -3.21 4.32 -10.90
CA ARG A 232 -4.31 4.04 -11.83
C ARG A 232 -3.87 4.16 -13.28
N GLU A 233 -3.15 5.22 -13.63
CA GLU A 233 -2.61 5.41 -14.99
C GLU A 233 -1.64 4.29 -15.37
N ALA A 234 -0.77 3.86 -14.45
CA ALA A 234 0.13 2.73 -14.68
C ALA A 234 -0.61 1.39 -14.86
N GLN A 235 -1.71 1.17 -14.11
CA GLN A 235 -2.55 -0.02 -14.26
C GLN A 235 -3.24 -0.05 -15.62
N GLU A 236 -3.81 1.07 -16.06
CA GLU A 236 -4.47 1.18 -17.37
C GLU A 236 -3.49 0.92 -18.54
N ASP A 237 -2.26 1.43 -18.47
CA ASP A 237 -1.21 1.16 -19.47
C ASP A 237 -0.75 -0.31 -19.46
N LEU A 238 -0.59 -0.91 -18.28
CA LEU A 238 -0.23 -2.34 -18.17
C LEU A 238 -1.33 -3.25 -18.72
N GLU A 239 -2.60 -2.96 -18.45
CA GLU A 239 -3.72 -3.72 -19.00
C GLU A 239 -3.80 -3.60 -20.52
N ALA A 240 -3.58 -2.40 -21.07
CA ALA A 240 -3.53 -2.21 -22.52
C ALA A 240 -2.42 -3.06 -23.17
N ARG A 241 -1.20 -3.01 -22.62
CA ARG A 241 -0.07 -3.82 -23.10
C ARG A 241 -0.31 -5.31 -22.96
N ALA A 242 -0.91 -5.76 -21.86
CA ALA A 242 -1.23 -7.16 -21.64
C ALA A 242 -2.26 -7.67 -22.66
N ASN A 243 -3.28 -6.86 -22.97
CA ASN A 243 -4.29 -7.18 -23.97
C ASN A 243 -3.68 -7.26 -25.38
N ASP A 244 -2.84 -6.30 -25.76
CA ASP A 244 -2.17 -6.31 -27.05
C ASP A 244 -1.24 -7.51 -27.19
N ARG A 245 -0.44 -7.81 -26.17
CA ARG A 245 0.43 -8.99 -26.18
C ARG A 245 -0.37 -10.30 -26.25
N THR A 246 -1.52 -10.35 -25.59
CA THR A 246 -2.41 -11.51 -25.64
C THR A 246 -2.96 -11.70 -27.06
N ARG A 247 -3.37 -10.62 -27.75
CA ARG A 247 -3.81 -10.69 -29.15
C ARG A 247 -2.71 -11.18 -30.08
N GLU A 248 -1.49 -10.65 -29.94
CA GLU A 248 -0.33 -11.10 -30.72
C GLU A 248 -0.06 -12.60 -30.52
N LEU A 249 -0.08 -13.07 -29.26
CA LEU A 249 0.14 -14.47 -28.94
C LEU A 249 -0.97 -15.38 -29.46
N MET A 250 -2.23 -14.94 -29.41
CA MET A 250 -3.34 -15.71 -30.00
C MET A 250 -3.19 -15.83 -31.51
N ALA A 251 -2.84 -14.74 -32.20
CA ALA A 251 -2.61 -14.75 -33.65
C ALA A 251 -1.43 -15.67 -34.03
N ALA A 252 -0.32 -15.59 -33.30
CA ALA A 252 0.84 -16.45 -33.51
C ALA A 252 0.50 -17.94 -33.26
N ARG A 253 -0.25 -18.23 -32.18
CA ARG A 253 -0.72 -19.58 -31.87
C ARG A 253 -1.61 -20.14 -32.98
N GLU A 254 -2.54 -19.35 -33.50
CA GLU A 254 -3.41 -19.78 -34.59
C GLU A 254 -2.61 -20.04 -35.87
N ALA A 255 -1.66 -19.17 -36.21
CA ALA A 255 -0.77 -19.36 -37.35
C ALA A 255 0.04 -20.66 -37.23
N ILE A 256 0.68 -20.90 -36.08
CA ILE A 256 1.44 -22.14 -35.81
C ILE A 256 0.53 -23.36 -35.92
N SER A 257 -0.68 -23.31 -35.36
CA SER A 257 -1.65 -24.40 -35.44
C SER A 257 -2.03 -24.73 -36.89
N LYS A 258 -2.29 -23.70 -37.72
CA LYS A 258 -2.55 -23.86 -39.16
C LYS A 258 -1.37 -24.51 -39.88
N THR A 259 -0.15 -24.04 -39.63
CA THR A 259 1.07 -24.62 -40.22
C THR A 259 1.28 -26.07 -39.79
N MET A 260 1.07 -26.39 -38.51
CA MET A 260 1.15 -27.77 -38.02
C MET A 260 0.10 -28.69 -38.67
N ALA A 261 -1.14 -28.23 -38.80
CA ALA A 261 -2.20 -28.99 -39.45
C ALA A 261 -1.89 -29.24 -40.94
N ALA A 262 -1.39 -28.23 -41.65
CA ALA A 262 -0.98 -28.37 -43.05
C ALA A 262 0.20 -29.34 -43.20
N ARG A 263 1.22 -29.24 -42.33
CA ARG A 263 2.36 -30.17 -42.32
C ARG A 263 1.91 -31.60 -42.06
N LYS A 264 1.02 -31.81 -41.09
CA LYS A 264 0.51 -33.14 -40.76
C LYS A 264 -0.22 -33.76 -41.96
N ARG A 265 -1.09 -33.00 -42.64
CA ARG A 265 -1.77 -33.46 -43.86
C ARG A 265 -0.78 -33.82 -44.98
N ALA A 266 0.25 -33.01 -45.20
CA ALA A 266 1.27 -33.29 -46.21
C ALA A 266 2.05 -34.58 -45.90
N VAL A 267 2.42 -34.80 -44.64
CA VAL A 267 3.09 -36.03 -44.20
C VAL A 267 2.19 -37.24 -44.38
N THR A 268 0.92 -37.17 -43.98
CA THR A 268 -0.02 -38.29 -44.14
C THR A 268 -0.27 -38.59 -45.62
N ALA A 269 -0.47 -37.59 -46.47
CA ALA A 269 -0.64 -37.79 -47.91
C ALA A 269 0.61 -38.40 -48.56
N LEU A 270 1.81 -38.01 -48.11
CA LEU A 270 3.06 -38.61 -48.55
C LEU A 270 3.15 -40.08 -48.14
N GLN A 271 2.82 -40.40 -46.88
CA GLN A 271 2.80 -41.79 -46.38
C GLN A 271 1.80 -42.66 -47.15
N GLU A 272 0.58 -42.16 -47.38
CA GLU A 272 -0.44 -42.87 -48.17
C GLU A 272 -0.01 -43.08 -49.62
N ALA A 273 0.63 -42.08 -50.24
CA ALA A 273 1.18 -42.21 -51.58
C ALA A 273 2.31 -43.25 -51.62
N GLU A 274 3.26 -43.20 -50.68
CA GLU A 274 4.34 -44.19 -50.57
C GLU A 274 3.82 -45.60 -50.36
N GLU A 275 2.83 -45.81 -49.48
CA GLU A 275 2.21 -47.12 -49.27
C GLU A 275 1.45 -47.60 -50.51
N LYS A 276 0.71 -46.70 -51.20
CA LYS A 276 0.03 -47.03 -52.44
C LYS A 276 1.02 -47.47 -53.52
N TYR A 277 2.11 -46.72 -53.71
CA TYR A 277 3.16 -47.08 -54.67
C TYR A 277 3.85 -48.38 -54.29
N ARG A 278 4.16 -48.60 -53.00
CA ARG A 278 4.74 -49.86 -52.52
C ARG A 278 3.83 -51.06 -52.81
N ARG A 279 2.54 -50.98 -52.49
CA ARG A 279 1.57 -52.06 -52.77
C ARG A 279 1.37 -52.33 -54.25
N LEU A 280 1.40 -51.29 -55.08
CA LEU A 280 1.34 -51.46 -56.54
C LEU A 280 2.58 -52.21 -57.03
N LEU A 281 3.78 -51.77 -56.64
CA LEU A 281 5.02 -52.42 -57.00
C LEU A 281 5.06 -53.88 -56.55
N GLU A 282 4.62 -54.19 -55.32
CA GLU A 282 4.57 -55.56 -54.78
C GLU A 282 3.57 -56.49 -55.51
N ARG A 283 2.50 -55.95 -56.11
CA ARG A 283 1.50 -56.73 -56.86
C ARG A 283 1.80 -56.88 -58.35
N LEU A 284 2.79 -56.15 -58.88
CA LEU A 284 3.17 -56.32 -60.29
C LEU A 284 3.69 -57.75 -60.51
N GLU A 285 3.16 -58.41 -61.53
CA GLU A 285 3.63 -59.73 -61.99
C GLU A 285 5.00 -59.64 -62.69
N GLU A 286 5.46 -58.43 -62.95
CA GLU A 286 6.75 -58.07 -63.52
C GLU A 286 7.74 -57.69 -62.40
N GLY A 287 9.01 -58.09 -62.56
CA GLY A 287 10.08 -57.66 -61.67
C GLY A 287 10.54 -56.24 -61.98
N VAL A 288 10.51 -55.33 -61.01
CA VAL A 288 11.02 -53.96 -61.17
C VAL A 288 12.38 -53.82 -60.49
N PHE A 289 13.36 -53.24 -61.19
CA PHE A 289 14.73 -53.05 -60.73
C PHE A 289 15.20 -51.63 -60.94
N LEU A 290 16.03 -51.12 -60.03
CA LEU A 290 16.80 -49.89 -60.24
C LEU A 290 18.25 -50.25 -60.52
N VAL A 291 18.81 -49.71 -61.60
CA VAL A 291 20.20 -49.92 -61.98
C VAL A 291 20.94 -48.59 -61.84
N GLN A 292 21.91 -48.52 -60.93
CA GLN A 292 22.71 -47.32 -60.72
C GLN A 292 24.16 -47.70 -60.43
N SER A 293 25.11 -47.06 -61.13
CA SER A 293 26.56 -47.32 -60.97
C SER A 293 26.94 -48.81 -61.05
N GLY A 294 26.29 -49.56 -61.95
CA GLY A 294 26.53 -50.99 -62.15
C GLY A 294 25.86 -51.93 -61.13
N GLN A 295 25.18 -51.40 -60.11
CA GLN A 295 24.45 -52.18 -59.11
C GLN A 295 22.97 -52.30 -59.50
N VAL A 296 22.42 -53.51 -59.44
CA VAL A 296 21.00 -53.80 -59.67
C VAL A 296 20.29 -53.97 -58.33
N LYS A 297 19.39 -53.05 -57.98
CA LYS A 297 18.58 -53.09 -56.76
C LYS A 297 17.14 -53.51 -57.08
N PRO A 298 16.65 -54.66 -56.58
CA PRO A 298 15.25 -55.05 -56.76
C PRO A 298 14.31 -54.11 -56.00
N LEU A 299 13.25 -53.66 -56.65
CA LEU A 299 12.26 -52.72 -56.11
C LEU A 299 10.93 -53.41 -55.71
N ASN A 300 10.70 -54.66 -56.11
CA ASN A 300 9.57 -55.48 -55.67
C ASN A 300 9.97 -56.95 -55.43
N ASP A 301 9.07 -57.75 -54.87
CA ASP A 301 9.36 -59.15 -54.55
C ASP A 301 9.47 -60.03 -55.78
N LYS A 302 8.72 -59.74 -56.85
CA LYS A 302 8.90 -60.45 -58.13
C LYS A 302 10.30 -60.27 -58.69
N ALA A 303 10.88 -59.06 -58.63
CA ALA A 303 12.28 -58.83 -58.98
C ALA A 303 13.23 -59.64 -58.09
N ARG A 304 12.96 -59.73 -56.78
CA ARG A 304 13.77 -60.53 -55.86
C ARG A 304 13.73 -62.02 -56.20
N ILE A 305 12.56 -62.54 -56.55
CA ILE A 305 12.36 -63.94 -56.98
C ILE A 305 13.07 -64.20 -58.31
N LEU A 306 12.88 -63.33 -59.31
CA LEU A 306 13.52 -63.47 -60.63
C LEU A 306 15.05 -63.35 -60.53
N ALA A 307 15.57 -62.50 -59.65
CA ALA A 307 16.99 -62.45 -59.32
C ALA A 307 17.46 -63.76 -58.66
N SER A 308 16.66 -64.38 -57.81
CA SER A 308 17.02 -65.61 -57.10
C SER A 308 17.21 -66.83 -58.02
N TYR A 309 16.59 -66.86 -59.21
CA TYR A 309 16.80 -67.92 -60.19
C TYR A 309 18.27 -68.08 -60.63
N ARG A 310 19.10 -67.05 -60.42
CA ARG A 310 20.53 -67.08 -60.76
C ARG A 310 21.47 -66.89 -59.56
N LEU A 311 20.97 -66.52 -58.38
CA LEU A 311 21.80 -66.06 -57.25
C LEU A 311 21.43 -66.74 -55.92
N GLN A 312 22.32 -67.59 -55.40
CA GLN A 312 22.30 -67.99 -53.98
C GLN A 312 22.71 -66.80 -53.08
N GLY A 313 21.81 -65.85 -52.86
CA GLY A 313 21.92 -64.90 -51.75
C GLY A 313 23.00 -63.81 -51.85
N ASN A 314 23.52 -63.49 -53.04
CA ASN A 314 24.40 -62.33 -53.23
C ASN A 314 23.58 -61.10 -53.69
N PRO A 315 23.40 -60.06 -52.85
CA PRO A 315 22.48 -58.94 -53.13
C PRO A 315 23.02 -57.90 -54.13
N ASN A 316 24.29 -57.98 -54.53
CA ASN A 316 24.89 -57.09 -55.53
C ASN A 316 25.13 -57.83 -56.84
N VAL A 317 24.12 -57.84 -57.70
CA VAL A 317 24.22 -58.43 -59.04
C VAL A 317 24.76 -57.37 -59.98
N ILE A 318 25.84 -57.70 -60.68
CA ILE A 318 26.36 -56.88 -61.77
C ILE A 318 25.56 -57.25 -63.03
N LEU A 319 25.01 -56.25 -63.73
CA LEU A 319 24.17 -56.43 -64.93
C LEU A 319 24.82 -57.37 -65.99
N ALA A 320 26.15 -57.39 -66.04
CA ALA A 320 26.96 -58.20 -66.94
C ALA A 320 26.89 -59.72 -66.72
N ASP A 321 26.47 -60.18 -65.52
CA ASP A 321 26.38 -61.61 -65.18
C ASP A 321 25.03 -62.24 -65.56
N ILE A 322 24.03 -61.40 -65.85
CA ILE A 322 22.66 -61.81 -66.21
C ILE A 322 22.53 -62.05 -67.73
N VAL A 323 23.37 -61.39 -68.54
CA VAL A 323 23.28 -61.42 -70.01
C VAL A 323 24.28 -62.46 -70.57
N GLN A 324 23.85 -63.28 -71.54
CA GLN A 324 24.70 -64.29 -72.18
C GLN A 324 25.93 -63.66 -72.85
N HIS A 325 27.03 -64.42 -72.95
CA HIS A 325 28.34 -63.97 -73.44
C HIS A 325 28.32 -63.29 -74.83
N GLU A 326 27.38 -63.64 -75.71
CA GLU A 326 27.22 -63.02 -77.04
C GLU A 326 26.66 -61.59 -76.99
N ASP A 327 25.86 -61.25 -75.97
CA ASP A 327 25.27 -59.92 -75.80
C ASP A 327 26.08 -59.02 -74.84
N GLN A 328 27.13 -59.54 -74.19
CA GLN A 328 28.02 -58.75 -73.32
C GLN A 328 28.70 -57.58 -74.05
N ALA A 329 29.03 -57.74 -75.33
CA ALA A 329 29.63 -56.67 -76.15
C ALA A 329 28.65 -55.54 -76.50
N ARG A 330 27.34 -55.79 -76.43
CA ARG A 330 26.27 -54.81 -76.73
C ARG A 330 25.75 -54.13 -75.47
N VAL A 331 25.75 -54.83 -74.34
CA VAL A 331 25.41 -54.26 -73.03
C VAL A 331 26.53 -53.36 -72.49
N SER A 332 27.80 -53.64 -72.82
CA SER A 332 28.94 -52.80 -72.43
C SER A 332 28.97 -51.42 -73.11
N THR A 333 28.14 -51.18 -74.13
CA THR A 333 28.04 -49.90 -74.85
C THR A 333 26.73 -49.13 -74.59
N GLY A 334 25.97 -49.52 -73.55
CA GLY A 334 24.56 -49.15 -73.40
C GLY A 334 24.12 -48.30 -72.21
N ILE A 335 24.97 -47.45 -71.60
CA ILE A 335 24.50 -46.18 -71.01
C ILE A 335 25.54 -45.07 -71.31
N PRO A 336 25.61 -44.53 -72.55
CA PRO A 336 26.32 -43.29 -72.80
C PRO A 336 25.55 -42.12 -72.19
N GLU A 337 26.29 -41.23 -71.54
CA GLU A 337 25.80 -39.99 -70.98
C GLU A 337 24.95 -39.20 -71.99
N GLY A 338 23.73 -38.82 -71.59
CA GLY A 338 23.14 -37.57 -72.06
C GLY A 338 22.42 -37.55 -73.42
N THR A 339 22.13 -38.66 -74.09
CA THR A 339 21.27 -38.62 -75.29
C THR A 339 20.30 -39.79 -75.32
N GLY A 340 19.00 -39.48 -75.49
CA GLY A 340 17.89 -40.43 -75.50
C GLY A 340 17.95 -41.44 -76.65
N ARG A 341 18.83 -42.44 -76.51
CA ARG A 341 18.91 -43.60 -77.39
C ARG A 341 18.31 -44.80 -76.66
N GLN A 342 17.14 -45.17 -77.16
CA GLN A 342 16.31 -46.29 -76.73
C GLN A 342 17.11 -47.60 -76.83
N ILE A 343 17.38 -48.26 -75.70
CA ILE A 343 17.64 -49.71 -75.73
C ILE A 343 16.34 -50.29 -76.29
N GLY A 344 16.40 -50.89 -77.48
CA GLY A 344 15.23 -51.19 -78.31
C GLY A 344 14.10 -51.88 -77.52
N PRO A 345 12.83 -51.51 -77.77
CA PRO A 345 11.70 -52.04 -77.02
C PRO A 345 11.58 -53.55 -77.29
N ASN A 346 11.38 -54.34 -76.24
CA ASN A 346 11.11 -55.79 -76.31
C ASN A 346 12.25 -56.68 -76.82
N GLN A 347 13.41 -56.68 -76.15
CA GLN A 347 14.32 -57.83 -76.29
C GLN A 347 13.95 -58.92 -75.28
N VAL A 348 13.74 -60.13 -75.79
CA VAL A 348 13.54 -61.34 -75.00
C VAL A 348 14.90 -62.04 -74.93
N ASN A 349 15.43 -62.15 -73.72
CA ASN A 349 16.71 -62.79 -73.45
C ASN A 349 16.45 -64.12 -72.76
N SER A 350 17.05 -65.21 -73.22
CA SER A 350 17.02 -66.48 -72.50
C SER A 350 18.21 -66.61 -71.56
N PHE A 351 17.98 -67.21 -70.40
CA PHE A 351 19.05 -67.66 -69.53
C PHE A 351 18.70 -69.03 -68.96
N THR A 352 19.71 -69.83 -68.70
CA THR A 352 19.52 -71.14 -68.07
C THR A 352 19.76 -71.00 -66.57
N ASP A 353 18.82 -71.52 -65.76
CA ASP A 353 18.98 -71.64 -64.31
C ASP A 353 19.96 -72.75 -63.94
N LEU A 354 20.31 -72.83 -62.65
CA LEU A 354 21.25 -73.82 -62.12
C LEU A 354 20.72 -75.27 -62.17
N ASN A 355 19.43 -75.46 -62.44
CA ASN A 355 18.79 -76.77 -62.60
C ASN A 355 18.70 -77.19 -64.08
N GLY A 356 19.27 -76.41 -65.00
CA GLY A 356 19.27 -76.67 -66.44
C GLY A 356 17.98 -76.26 -67.16
N ARG A 357 17.07 -75.51 -66.51
CA ARG A 357 15.86 -74.99 -67.16
C ARG A 357 16.14 -73.65 -67.80
N THR A 358 15.71 -73.47 -69.04
CA THR A 358 15.80 -72.19 -69.75
C THR A 358 14.60 -71.32 -69.37
N HIS A 359 14.87 -70.10 -68.92
CA HIS A 359 13.89 -69.06 -68.65
C HIS A 359 14.05 -67.95 -69.67
N TRP A 360 12.95 -67.52 -70.29
CA TRP A 360 12.91 -66.41 -71.23
C TRP A 360 12.41 -65.14 -70.54
N MET A 361 13.16 -64.06 -70.66
CA MET A 361 12.93 -62.81 -69.95
C MET A 361 12.87 -61.63 -70.89
N ARG A 362 11.76 -60.91 -70.86
CA ARG A 362 11.61 -59.65 -71.58
C ARG A 362 11.99 -58.50 -70.65
N ILE A 363 13.02 -57.73 -71.02
CA ILE A 363 13.52 -56.62 -70.19
C ILE A 363 13.31 -55.29 -70.92
N GLN A 364 12.76 -54.31 -70.22
CA GLN A 364 12.67 -52.91 -70.66
C GLN A 364 13.33 -52.02 -69.62
N VAL A 365 14.18 -51.08 -70.03
CA VAL A 365 14.85 -50.14 -69.12
C VAL A 365 14.63 -48.71 -69.58
N VAL A 366 14.17 -47.85 -68.69
CA VAL A 366 13.99 -46.40 -68.94
C VAL A 366 14.97 -45.58 -68.08
N PRO A 367 15.59 -44.53 -68.63
CA PRO A 367 16.48 -43.67 -67.84
C PRO A 367 15.68 -42.79 -66.87
N VAL A 368 16.13 -42.71 -65.62
CA VAL A 368 15.55 -41.92 -64.53
C VAL A 368 16.63 -41.19 -63.73
N ILE A 369 16.27 -40.14 -62.98
CA ILE A 369 17.17 -39.52 -62.00
C ILE A 369 16.82 -40.07 -60.62
N HIS A 370 17.78 -40.73 -59.98
CA HIS A 370 17.62 -41.22 -58.61
C HIS A 370 18.73 -40.65 -57.72
N GLN A 371 18.34 -39.99 -56.62
CA GLN A 371 19.26 -39.30 -55.69
C GLN A 371 20.21 -38.30 -56.38
N GLY A 372 19.72 -37.60 -57.41
CA GLY A 372 20.50 -36.58 -58.13
C GLY A 372 21.49 -37.13 -59.17
N ALA A 373 21.56 -38.45 -59.37
CA ALA A 373 22.43 -39.07 -60.37
C ALA A 373 21.62 -39.91 -61.39
N PRO A 374 22.12 -40.07 -62.63
CA PRO A 374 21.50 -40.92 -63.64
C PRO A 374 21.40 -42.37 -63.16
N ALA A 375 20.23 -42.98 -63.34
CA ALA A 375 19.93 -44.37 -63.05
C ALA A 375 19.00 -44.94 -64.15
N GLY A 376 18.91 -46.27 -64.27
CA GLY A 376 17.94 -46.95 -65.13
C GLY A 376 16.87 -47.62 -64.29
N LEU A 377 15.59 -47.40 -64.60
CA LEU A 377 14.48 -48.16 -64.05
C LEU A 377 14.14 -49.28 -65.03
N GLY A 378 14.46 -50.51 -64.65
CA GLY A 378 14.23 -51.72 -65.43
C GLY A 378 12.96 -52.43 -64.98
N VAL A 379 12.23 -52.98 -65.94
CA VAL A 379 11.11 -53.90 -65.75
C VAL A 379 11.45 -55.18 -66.49
N VAL A 380 11.29 -56.32 -65.83
CA VAL A 380 11.50 -57.65 -66.41
C VAL A 380 10.25 -58.52 -66.27
N MET A 381 9.88 -59.17 -67.34
CA MET A 381 8.77 -60.11 -67.41
C MET A 381 9.30 -61.48 -67.80
N ASP A 382 8.88 -62.51 -67.07
CA ASP A 382 9.13 -63.90 -67.45
C ASP A 382 8.12 -64.28 -68.54
N VAL A 383 8.61 -64.66 -69.71
CA VAL A 383 7.83 -65.04 -70.89
C VAL A 383 8.15 -66.47 -71.32
N THR A 384 8.72 -67.28 -70.43
CA THR A 384 9.11 -68.68 -70.72
C THR A 384 7.95 -69.50 -71.25
N GLU A 385 6.78 -69.39 -70.62
CA GLU A 385 5.57 -70.11 -71.02
C GLU A 385 4.99 -69.57 -72.34
N GLN A 386 5.10 -68.26 -72.59
CA GLN A 386 4.65 -67.67 -73.85
C GLN A 386 5.56 -68.09 -75.02
N GLN A 387 6.85 -68.23 -74.77
CA GLN A 387 7.82 -68.61 -75.79
C GLN A 387 7.73 -70.11 -76.12
N SER A 388 7.48 -70.98 -75.14
CA SER A 388 7.28 -72.41 -75.41
C SER A 388 6.03 -72.69 -76.24
N VAL A 389 4.92 -71.96 -76.00
CA VAL A 389 3.70 -72.07 -76.82
C VAL A 389 3.94 -71.60 -78.26
N PHE A 390 4.77 -70.57 -78.45
CA PHE A 390 5.11 -70.07 -79.78
C PHE A 390 6.01 -71.05 -80.56
N GLU A 391 6.97 -71.68 -79.88
CA GLU A 391 7.83 -72.70 -80.47
C GLU A 391 7.06 -73.99 -80.79
N ASP A 392 6.11 -74.41 -79.94
CA ASP A 392 5.24 -75.57 -80.22
C ASP A 392 4.31 -75.33 -81.44
N GLU A 393 3.78 -74.10 -81.60
CA GLU A 393 2.96 -73.72 -82.78
C GLU A 393 3.80 -73.58 -84.07
N GLU A 394 5.05 -73.13 -83.98
CA GLU A 394 5.98 -73.08 -85.12
C GLU A 394 6.45 -74.50 -85.54
N ASP A 395 6.72 -75.39 -84.58
CA ASP A 395 7.12 -76.77 -84.86
C ASP A 395 5.97 -77.60 -85.45
N GLU A 396 4.71 -77.42 -85.00
CA GLU A 396 3.53 -78.05 -85.63
C GLU A 396 3.36 -77.60 -87.10
N ALA A 397 3.58 -76.31 -87.40
CA ALA A 397 3.48 -75.75 -88.75
C ALA A 397 4.57 -76.25 -89.71
N ILE A 398 5.76 -76.61 -89.19
CA ILE A 398 6.88 -77.16 -89.98
C ILE A 398 6.66 -78.66 -90.27
N THR A 399 5.98 -79.41 -89.40
CA THR A 399 5.66 -80.83 -89.65
C THR A 399 4.53 -81.09 -90.66
N GLU A 400 3.66 -80.13 -90.95
CA GLU A 400 2.59 -80.27 -91.96
C GLU A 400 3.01 -79.87 -93.39
N SER A 401 4.25 -79.44 -93.61
CA SER A 401 4.69 -78.81 -94.86
C SER A 401 5.92 -79.45 -95.57
N GLU A 402 6.05 -80.79 -95.57
CA GLU A 402 6.80 -81.52 -96.62
C GLU A 402 6.08 -82.82 -97.08
N PRO A 403 6.10 -83.16 -98.39
CA PRO A 403 5.05 -83.93 -99.05
C PRO A 403 5.39 -85.41 -99.33
N GLY A 404 4.42 -86.29 -99.14
CA GLY A 404 4.49 -87.69 -99.60
C GLY A 404 4.25 -87.82 -101.11
N TYR A 405 5.18 -88.53 -101.78
CA TYR A 405 5.08 -89.02 -103.16
C TYR A 405 3.99 -90.07 -103.35
#